data_AF-A0A7S1S338-F1
#
_entry.id   AF-A0A7S1S338-F1
#
_cell.length_a   1.000
_cell.length_b   1.000
_cell.length_c   1.000
_cell.angle_alpha   90.00
_cell.angle_beta   90.00
_cell.angle_gamma   90.00
#
_symmetry.space_group_name_H-M   'P 1'
#
loop_
_entity.id
_entity.type
_entity.pdbx_description
1 polymer ?
#
loop_
_entity_poly.entity_id
_entity_poly.type
_entity_poly.pdbx_seq_one_letter_code
_entity_poly.pdbx_strand_id
1 'polypeptide(L)'
;WRTIEQHAKAYLEVFYPSEESVLSDPELPAFWSDFEQQLSTPWRLPQLTRGALAILLTDLIWWVTAGHEFAGAIVEYLSTPSGMASKLVPDKTEPDVQTWTQDLALIALTGERMPPLMDDWTHLFQVDSWAPETRQAALDLVRKFQAALAECSDEIANRNIHRERRGERKCSAF
;
A
#
# COMPACT_ATOMS: atom_id res chain seq x y z
N TRP A 1 7.04 4.03 -0.29
CA TRP A 1 7.75 3.15 -1.25
C TRP A 1 9.06 2.61 -0.69
N ARG A 2 10.14 3.39 -0.61
CA ARG A 2 11.48 2.89 -0.19
C ARG A 2 11.48 2.12 1.14
N THR A 3 10.73 2.60 2.13
CA THR A 3 10.59 1.93 3.44
C THR A 3 9.98 0.53 3.31
N ILE A 4 8.97 0.38 2.44
CA ILE A 4 8.34 -0.92 2.13
C ILE A 4 9.35 -1.82 1.40
N GLU A 5 10.08 -1.28 0.43
CA GLU A 5 11.09 -2.03 -0.33
C GLU A 5 12.19 -2.60 0.57
N GLN A 6 12.69 -1.78 1.50
CA GLN A 6 13.69 -2.21 2.48
C GLN A 6 13.15 -3.32 3.39
N HIS A 7 11.89 -3.20 3.84
CA HIS A 7 11.24 -4.25 4.61
C HIS A 7 11.07 -5.53 3.80
N ALA A 8 10.54 -5.46 2.58
CA ALA A 8 10.34 -6.62 1.71
C ALA A 8 11.65 -7.37 1.41
N LYS A 9 12.73 -6.63 1.12
CA LYS A 9 14.07 -7.22 0.91
C LYS A 9 14.56 -7.94 2.16
N ALA A 10 14.53 -7.26 3.31
CA ALA A 10 15.01 -7.84 4.56
C ALA A 10 14.16 -9.05 4.98
N TYR A 11 12.85 -9.01 4.74
CA TYR A 11 11.95 -10.11 5.00
C TYR A 11 12.29 -11.32 4.13
N LEU A 12 12.48 -11.13 2.83
CA LEU A 12 12.90 -12.19 1.92
C LEU A 12 14.27 -12.76 2.29
N GLU A 13 15.20 -11.97 2.82
CA GLU A 13 16.51 -12.47 3.28
C GLU A 13 16.41 -13.46 4.45
N VAL A 14 15.37 -13.37 5.30
CA VAL A 14 15.15 -14.30 6.41
C VAL A 14 14.75 -15.70 5.91
N PHE A 15 13.93 -15.77 4.86
CA PHE A 15 13.40 -17.04 4.33
C PHE A 15 14.19 -17.56 3.12
N TYR A 16 14.79 -16.65 2.35
CA TYR A 16 15.50 -16.94 1.11
C TYR A 16 16.88 -16.25 1.12
N PRO A 17 17.86 -16.84 1.82
CA PRO A 17 19.18 -16.23 1.99
C PRO A 17 19.98 -16.11 0.68
N SER A 18 19.62 -16.87 -0.36
CA SER A 18 20.29 -16.87 -1.67
C SER A 18 19.30 -16.86 -2.84
N GLU A 19 19.76 -16.50 -4.04
CA GLU A 19 18.95 -16.63 -5.27
C GLU A 19 18.54 -18.10 -5.52
N GLU A 20 19.41 -19.05 -5.18
CA GLU A 20 19.11 -20.48 -5.30
C GLU A 20 17.95 -20.90 -4.39
N SER A 21 17.86 -20.35 -3.17
CA SER A 21 16.73 -20.64 -2.27
C SER A 21 15.38 -20.16 -2.82
N VAL A 22 15.36 -19.08 -3.62
CA VAL A 22 14.14 -18.60 -4.30
C VAL A 22 13.74 -19.55 -5.43
N LEU A 23 14.70 -20.05 -6.21
CA LEU A 23 14.43 -20.92 -7.36
C LEU A 23 14.17 -22.37 -6.99
N SER A 24 14.64 -22.81 -5.81
CA SER A 24 14.44 -24.16 -5.31
C SER A 24 13.11 -24.35 -4.57
N ASP A 25 12.47 -23.25 -4.14
CA ASP A 25 11.08 -23.29 -3.71
C ASP A 25 10.18 -23.50 -4.94
N PRO A 26 9.47 -24.63 -5.07
CA PRO A 26 8.65 -24.90 -6.26
C PRO A 26 7.42 -23.98 -6.36
N GLU A 27 6.96 -23.40 -5.25
CA GLU A 27 5.78 -22.55 -5.23
C GLU A 27 6.06 -21.16 -5.80
N LEU A 28 7.28 -20.63 -5.63
CA LEU A 28 7.63 -19.30 -6.14
C LEU A 28 7.68 -19.21 -7.67
N PRO A 29 8.34 -20.10 -8.43
CA PRO A 29 8.26 -20.13 -9.89
C PRO A 29 6.84 -20.38 -10.40
N ALA A 30 6.07 -21.23 -9.71
CA ALA A 30 4.67 -21.48 -10.06
C ALA A 30 3.83 -20.20 -9.91
N PHE A 31 3.90 -19.55 -8.75
CA PHE A 31 3.28 -18.25 -8.49
C PHE A 31 3.69 -17.21 -9.54
N TRP A 32 4.99 -17.12 -9.86
CA TRP A 32 5.51 -16.14 -10.81
C TRP A 32 4.95 -16.36 -12.22
N SER A 33 4.88 -17.62 -12.66
CA SER A 33 4.32 -17.97 -13.97
C SER A 33 2.81 -17.73 -14.02
N ASP A 34 2.08 -18.10 -12.97
CA ASP A 34 0.64 -17.91 -12.90
C ASP A 34 0.27 -16.42 -12.88
N PHE A 35 1.01 -15.60 -12.12
CA PHE A 35 0.80 -14.16 -12.05
C PHE A 35 0.91 -13.50 -13.43
N GLU A 36 1.85 -13.95 -14.26
CA GLU A 36 2.01 -13.48 -15.63
C GLU A 36 0.86 -13.90 -16.56
N GLN A 37 0.33 -15.12 -16.37
CA GLN A 37 -0.72 -15.67 -17.22
C GLN A 37 -2.13 -15.12 -16.90
N GLN A 38 -2.36 -14.68 -15.67
CA GLN A 38 -3.67 -14.16 -15.24
C GLN A 38 -4.08 -12.87 -15.96
N LEU A 39 -3.12 -12.10 -16.46
CA LEU A 39 -3.38 -10.82 -17.09
C LEU A 39 -3.28 -10.92 -18.61
N SER A 40 -4.38 -10.64 -19.31
CA SER A 40 -4.41 -10.50 -20.77
C SER A 40 -3.77 -9.17 -21.23
N THR A 41 -2.55 -8.89 -20.75
CA THR A 41 -1.79 -7.67 -21.07
C THR A 41 -0.50 -8.03 -21.80
N PRO A 42 0.11 -7.09 -22.55
CA PRO A 42 1.43 -7.31 -23.14
C PRO A 42 2.56 -7.19 -22.11
N TRP A 43 2.25 -6.84 -20.86
CA TRP A 43 3.25 -6.64 -19.82
C TRP A 43 3.72 -8.00 -19.29
N ARG A 44 5.02 -8.12 -19.06
CA ARG A 44 5.67 -9.36 -18.62
C ARG A 44 6.47 -9.05 -17.36
N LEU A 45 6.47 -9.99 -16.43
CA LEU A 45 7.31 -9.84 -15.24
C LEU A 45 8.78 -9.99 -15.67
N PRO A 46 9.72 -9.33 -14.97
CA PRO A 46 11.14 -9.62 -15.16
C PRO A 46 11.43 -11.07 -14.76
N GLN A 47 12.63 -11.55 -15.09
CA GLN A 47 13.11 -12.85 -14.62
C GLN A 47 13.00 -12.94 -13.09
N LEU A 48 12.45 -14.06 -12.61
CA LEU A 48 12.37 -14.32 -11.17
C LEU A 48 13.78 -14.31 -10.56
N THR A 49 13.96 -13.37 -9.65
CA THR A 49 15.13 -13.21 -8.77
C THR A 49 14.59 -12.73 -7.42
N ARG A 50 15.37 -12.87 -6.35
CA ARG A 50 14.97 -12.34 -5.04
C ARG A 50 14.72 -10.83 -5.11
N GLY A 51 15.51 -10.11 -5.91
CA GLY A 51 15.33 -8.68 -6.15
C GLY A 51 14.03 -8.36 -6.87
N ALA A 52 13.69 -9.10 -7.94
CA ALA A 52 12.43 -8.94 -8.65
C ALA A 52 11.22 -9.26 -7.77
N LEU A 53 11.30 -10.32 -6.97
CA LEU A 53 10.27 -10.68 -6.00
C LEU A 53 10.08 -9.59 -4.94
N ALA A 54 11.17 -9.02 -4.42
CA ALA A 54 11.10 -7.90 -3.49
C ALA A 54 10.37 -6.69 -4.10
N ILE A 55 10.64 -6.36 -5.36
CA ILE A 55 9.97 -5.25 -6.06
C ILE A 55 8.48 -5.56 -6.21
N LEU A 56 8.11 -6.76 -6.67
CA LEU A 56 6.70 -7.13 -6.80
C LEU A 56 5.96 -7.05 -5.46
N LEU A 57 6.53 -7.58 -4.38
CA LEU A 57 5.95 -7.48 -3.04
C LEU A 57 5.84 -6.02 -2.58
N THR A 58 6.82 -5.18 -2.92
CA THR A 58 6.77 -3.75 -2.63
C THR A 58 5.61 -3.07 -3.35
N ASP A 59 5.41 -3.37 -4.65
CA ASP A 59 4.29 -2.86 -5.45
C ASP A 59 2.96 -3.28 -4.86
N LEU A 60 2.80 -4.58 -4.55
CA LEU A 60 1.58 -5.12 -3.99
C LEU A 60 1.26 -4.47 -2.65
N ILE A 61 2.22 -4.44 -1.71
CA ILE A 61 2.03 -3.82 -0.39
C ILE A 61 1.71 -2.34 -0.55
N TRP A 62 2.43 -1.61 -1.41
CA TRP A 62 2.16 -0.18 -1.61
C TRP A 62 0.77 0.07 -2.18
N TRP A 63 0.37 -0.65 -3.24
CA TRP A 63 -0.93 -0.46 -3.88
C TRP A 63 -2.10 -0.77 -2.95
N VAL A 64 -2.01 -1.82 -2.13
CA VAL A 64 -3.09 -2.16 -1.19
C VAL A 64 -3.08 -1.33 0.09
N THR A 65 -2.06 -0.51 0.31
CA THR A 65 -1.94 0.39 1.47
C THR A 65 -1.95 1.84 1.02
N ALA A 66 -0.78 2.46 0.89
CA ALA A 66 -0.62 3.87 0.55
C ALA A 66 -1.26 4.25 -0.80
N GLY A 67 -1.22 3.37 -1.81
CA GLY A 67 -1.84 3.59 -3.11
C GLY A 67 -3.37 3.62 -3.01
N HIS A 68 -3.95 2.64 -2.29
CA HIS A 68 -5.39 2.59 -2.02
C HIS A 68 -5.84 3.80 -1.20
N GLU A 69 -5.12 4.16 -0.14
CA GLU A 69 -5.44 5.35 0.66
C GLU A 69 -5.30 6.65 -0.13
N PHE A 70 -4.28 6.75 -0.99
CA PHE A 70 -4.11 7.90 -1.87
C PHE A 70 -5.29 8.07 -2.82
N ALA A 71 -5.82 6.98 -3.38
CA ALA A 71 -7.03 7.00 -4.18
C ALA A 71 -8.30 7.24 -3.33
N GLY A 72 -8.38 6.64 -2.14
CA GLY A 72 -9.51 6.73 -1.22
C GLY A 72 -9.70 8.13 -0.62
N ALA A 73 -8.63 8.92 -0.50
CA ALA A 73 -8.66 10.32 -0.09
C ALA A 73 -9.55 11.20 -1.00
N ILE A 74 -10.00 10.68 -2.15
CA ILE A 74 -11.01 11.31 -3.00
C ILE A 74 -12.34 11.60 -2.26
N VAL A 75 -12.62 10.91 -1.16
CA VAL A 75 -13.77 11.15 -0.27
C VAL A 75 -13.88 12.62 0.16
N GLU A 76 -12.75 13.30 0.40
CA GLU A 76 -12.73 14.71 0.80
C GLU A 76 -13.25 15.63 -0.32
N TYR A 77 -13.09 15.22 -1.58
CA TYR A 77 -13.52 15.97 -2.76
C TYR A 77 -14.97 15.66 -3.14
N LEU A 78 -15.48 14.50 -2.76
CA LEU A 78 -16.85 14.03 -3.03
C LEU A 78 -17.81 14.30 -1.87
N SER A 79 -17.38 15.06 -0.86
CA SER A 79 -18.21 15.43 0.30
C SER A 79 -18.95 16.76 0.13
N THR A 80 -18.60 17.57 -0.89
CA THR A 80 -19.33 18.80 -1.26
C THR A 80 -19.73 18.81 -2.74
N PRO A 81 -20.96 19.23 -3.11
CA PRO A 81 -21.41 19.24 -4.51
C PRO A 81 -20.53 20.09 -5.44
N SER A 82 -19.88 21.11 -4.89
CA SER A 82 -18.95 21.99 -5.61
C SER A 82 -17.51 21.45 -5.67
N GLY A 83 -17.25 20.27 -5.11
CA GLY A 83 -15.93 19.64 -5.08
C GLY A 83 -15.64 18.92 -6.40
N MET A 84 -15.84 17.61 -6.39
CA MET A 84 -15.76 16.75 -7.58
C MET A 84 -17.13 16.10 -7.83
N ALA A 85 -17.45 15.85 -9.10
CA ALA A 85 -18.67 15.15 -9.50
C ALA A 85 -18.32 14.05 -10.50
N SER A 86 -18.98 12.89 -10.40
CA SER A 86 -18.78 11.79 -11.37
C SER A 86 -19.35 12.12 -12.76
N LYS A 87 -20.35 13.01 -12.83
CA LYS A 87 -20.95 13.51 -14.08
C LYS A 87 -21.58 14.88 -13.87
N LEU A 88 -21.65 15.67 -14.95
CA LEU A 88 -22.30 16.97 -14.99
C LEU A 88 -23.25 17.05 -16.19
N VAL A 89 -24.37 17.73 -15.99
CA VAL A 89 -25.27 18.13 -17.09
C VAL A 89 -24.59 19.27 -17.86
N PRO A 90 -24.78 19.39 -19.20
CA PRO A 90 -24.28 20.52 -19.96
C PRO A 90 -24.60 21.86 -19.29
N ASP A 91 -23.62 22.76 -19.32
CA ASP A 91 -23.70 24.12 -18.75
C ASP A 91 -23.90 24.17 -17.22
N LYS A 92 -23.65 23.08 -16.50
CA LYS A 92 -23.65 23.04 -15.02
C LYS A 92 -22.24 22.87 -14.46
N THR A 93 -22.02 23.50 -13.31
CA THR A 93 -20.77 23.40 -12.54
C THR A 93 -20.90 22.49 -11.32
N GLU A 94 -22.10 22.01 -11.03
CA GLU A 94 -22.44 21.14 -9.89
C GLU A 94 -23.32 19.98 -10.34
N PRO A 95 -23.21 18.81 -9.67
CA PRO A 95 -24.03 17.64 -9.99
C PRO A 95 -25.49 17.85 -9.59
N ASP A 96 -26.39 17.18 -10.31
CA ASP A 96 -27.77 17.05 -9.84
C ASP A 96 -27.86 16.16 -8.60
N VAL A 97 -29.01 16.19 -7.92
CA VAL A 97 -29.25 15.43 -6.68
C VAL A 97 -29.05 13.93 -6.87
N GLN A 98 -29.39 13.39 -8.04
CA GLN A 98 -29.24 11.96 -8.30
C GLN A 98 -27.76 11.58 -8.40
N THR A 99 -26.99 12.34 -9.16
CA THR A 99 -25.54 12.18 -9.31
C THR A 99 -24.85 12.31 -7.97
N TRP A 100 -25.19 13.37 -7.22
CA TRP A 100 -24.63 13.58 -5.91
C TRP A 100 -24.91 12.43 -4.94
N THR A 101 -26.14 11.92 -4.95
CA THR A 101 -26.52 10.77 -4.13
C THR A 101 -25.74 9.51 -4.52
N GLN A 102 -25.48 9.30 -5.81
CA GLN A 102 -24.67 8.19 -6.30
C GLN A 102 -23.21 8.32 -5.86
N ASP A 103 -22.65 9.53 -5.93
CA ASP A 103 -21.29 9.82 -5.47
C ASP A 103 -21.15 9.58 -3.96
N LEU A 104 -22.13 10.04 -3.16
CA LEU A 104 -22.17 9.78 -1.72
C LEU A 104 -22.30 8.28 -1.39
N ALA A 105 -23.11 7.54 -2.15
CA ALA A 105 -23.24 6.10 -1.97
C ALA A 105 -21.93 5.36 -2.31
N LEU A 106 -21.25 5.77 -3.38
CA LEU A 106 -19.95 5.23 -3.76
C LEU A 106 -18.93 5.43 -2.63
N ILE A 107 -18.76 6.66 -2.14
CA ILE A 107 -17.77 6.94 -1.10
C ILE A 107 -18.14 6.35 0.26
N ALA A 108 -19.42 6.15 0.56
CA ALA A 108 -19.83 5.45 1.76
C ALA A 108 -19.37 3.98 1.73
N LEU A 109 -19.27 3.36 0.54
CA LEU A 109 -18.80 1.98 0.38
C LEU A 109 -17.28 1.87 0.30
N THR A 110 -16.59 2.90 -0.20
CA THR A 110 -15.14 2.86 -0.43
C THR A 110 -14.32 3.67 0.57
N GLY A 111 -14.97 4.44 1.44
CA GLY A 111 -14.33 5.34 2.41
C GLY A 111 -14.13 4.74 3.81
N GLU A 112 -14.32 3.42 3.95
CA GLU A 112 -14.04 2.72 5.20
C GLU A 112 -12.54 2.76 5.51
N ARG A 113 -12.20 2.91 6.80
CA ARG A 113 -10.80 2.97 7.22
C ARG A 113 -10.16 1.58 7.12
N MET A 114 -9.02 1.51 6.44
CA MET A 114 -8.24 0.28 6.38
C MET A 114 -7.58 -0.04 7.74
N PRO A 115 -7.30 -1.31 8.04
CA PRO A 115 -6.53 -1.69 9.23
C PRO A 115 -5.20 -0.94 9.31
N PRO A 116 -4.81 -0.43 10.49
CA PRO A 116 -3.63 0.41 10.60
C PRO A 116 -2.33 -0.38 10.44
N LEU A 117 -1.39 0.18 9.68
CA LEU A 117 -0.01 -0.36 9.55
C LEU A 117 0.78 -0.37 10.86
N MET A 118 0.37 0.48 11.81
CA MET A 118 1.02 0.69 13.09
C MET A 118 0.46 -0.18 14.23
N ASP A 119 -0.35 -1.20 13.91
CA ASP A 119 -0.98 -2.08 14.92
C ASP A 119 -0.05 -3.16 15.48
N ASP A 120 -0.53 -3.91 16.48
CA ASP A 120 0.13 -5.11 16.96
C ASP A 120 -0.10 -6.32 16.06
N TRP A 121 0.88 -6.61 15.22
CA TRP A 121 0.84 -7.74 14.30
C TRP A 121 1.39 -9.04 14.87
N THR A 122 1.69 -9.12 16.17
CA THR A 122 2.36 -10.29 16.77
C THR A 122 1.64 -11.60 16.47
N HIS A 123 0.31 -11.58 16.46
CA HIS A 123 -0.55 -12.72 16.17
C HIS A 123 -0.37 -13.29 14.75
N LEU A 124 0.06 -12.48 13.76
CA LEU A 124 0.27 -12.92 12.38
C LEU A 124 1.54 -13.76 12.20
N PHE A 125 2.48 -13.70 13.14
CA PHE A 125 3.77 -14.39 13.07
C PHE A 125 3.83 -15.64 13.97
N GLN A 126 2.68 -16.07 14.50
CA GLN A 126 2.56 -17.30 15.29
C GLN A 126 2.40 -18.54 14.38
N VAL A 127 3.34 -18.72 13.46
CA VAL A 127 3.32 -19.85 12.50
C VAL A 127 4.05 -21.05 13.11
N ASP A 128 3.34 -22.15 13.34
CA ASP A 128 3.88 -23.34 14.03
C ASP A 128 5.06 -23.98 13.30
N SER A 129 5.05 -23.97 11.97
CA SER A 129 6.11 -24.55 11.14
C SER A 129 7.41 -23.74 11.14
N TRP A 130 7.38 -22.50 11.64
CA TRP A 130 8.58 -21.66 11.68
C TRP A 130 9.39 -21.90 12.93
N ALA A 131 10.72 -21.94 12.79
CA ALA A 131 11.61 -21.97 13.93
C ALA A 131 11.40 -20.71 14.80
N PRO A 132 11.51 -20.80 16.14
CA PRO A 132 11.33 -19.64 17.03
C PRO A 132 12.17 -18.42 16.64
N GLU A 133 13.41 -18.65 16.21
CA GLU A 133 14.34 -17.62 15.74
C GLU A 133 13.83 -16.93 14.45
N THR A 134 13.24 -17.69 13.52
CA THR A 134 12.66 -17.14 12.29
C THR A 134 11.43 -16.28 12.60
N ARG A 135 10.57 -16.75 13.53
CA ARG A 135 9.41 -15.97 14.00
C ARG A 135 9.86 -14.65 14.62
N GLN A 136 10.86 -14.69 15.49
CA GLN A 136 11.38 -13.49 16.14
C GLN A 136 12.03 -12.54 15.12
N ALA A 137 12.84 -13.06 14.19
CA ALA A 137 13.45 -12.24 13.15
C ALA A 137 12.42 -11.53 12.27
N ALA A 138 11.35 -12.23 11.87
CA ALA A 138 10.25 -11.64 11.11
C ALA A 138 9.52 -10.53 11.90
N LEU A 139 9.25 -10.76 13.19
CA LEU A 139 8.65 -9.76 14.08
C LEU A 139 9.54 -8.52 14.25
N ASP A 140 10.84 -8.71 14.46
CA ASP A 140 11.80 -7.62 14.60
C ASP A 140 11.84 -6.74 13.34
N LEU A 141 11.74 -7.36 12.16
CA LEU A 141 11.66 -6.64 10.88
C LEU A 141 10.37 -5.83 10.74
N VAL A 142 9.23 -6.33 11.23
CA VAL A 142 7.98 -5.55 11.27
C VAL A 142 8.13 -4.36 12.20
N ARG A 143 8.69 -4.54 13.40
CA ARG A 143 8.90 -3.42 14.34
C ARG A 143 9.84 -2.37 13.77
N LYS A 144 10.90 -2.79 13.09
CA LYS A 144 11.81 -1.88 12.38
C LYS A 144 11.09 -1.14 11.25
N PHE A 145 10.23 -1.82 10.50
CA PHE A 145 9.42 -1.21 9.45
C PHE A 145 8.45 -0.17 10.02
N GLN A 146 7.74 -0.49 11.11
CA GLN A 146 6.84 0.44 11.80
C GLN A 146 7.58 1.67 12.33
N ALA A 147 8.77 1.50 12.91
CA ALA A 147 9.60 2.63 13.32
C ALA A 147 9.97 3.54 12.12
N ALA A 148 10.36 2.97 10.99
CA ALA A 148 10.67 3.73 9.78
C ALA A 148 9.43 4.41 9.14
N LEU A 149 8.23 3.83 9.31
CA LEU A 149 6.98 4.50 8.94
C LEU A 149 6.69 5.69 9.85
N ALA A 150 6.92 5.57 11.16
CA ALA A 150 6.77 6.67 12.10
C ALA A 150 7.70 7.86 11.74
N GLU A 151 8.96 7.58 11.42
CA GLU A 151 9.90 8.60 10.94
C GLU A 151 9.41 9.28 9.64
N CYS A 152 8.82 8.52 8.72
CA CYS A 152 8.23 9.07 7.51
C CYS A 152 7.03 9.98 7.82
N SER A 153 6.19 9.61 8.78
CA SER A 153 5.07 10.43 9.25
C SER A 153 5.56 11.75 9.87
N ASP A 154 6.60 11.71 10.72
CA ASP A 154 7.23 12.89 11.30
C ASP A 154 7.79 13.82 10.23
N GLU A 155 8.42 13.27 9.18
CA GLU A 155 8.90 14.06 8.05
C GLU A 155 7.76 14.80 7.34
N ILE A 156 6.61 14.14 7.14
CA ILE A 156 5.45 14.77 6.51
C ILE A 156 4.85 15.86 7.40
N ALA A 157 4.73 15.60 8.71
CA ALA A 157 4.27 16.58 9.68
C ALA A 157 5.15 17.85 9.66
N ASN A 158 6.47 17.68 9.64
CA ASN A 158 7.41 18.79 9.54
C ASN A 158 7.25 19.58 8.23
N ARG A 159 7.10 18.89 7.09
CA ARG A 159 6.84 19.54 5.79
C ARG A 159 5.54 20.35 5.80
N ASN A 160 4.50 19.86 6.49
CA ASN A 160 3.23 20.57 6.61
C ASN A 160 3.34 21.87 7.41
N ILE A 161 4.11 21.88 8.50
CA ILE A 161 4.41 23.10 9.26
C ILE A 161 5.04 24.17 8.34
N HIS A 162 5.95 23.77 7.45
CA HIS A 162 6.55 24.68 6.48
C HIS A 162 5.58 25.18 5.39
N ARG A 163 4.62 24.36 4.97
CA ARG A 163 3.55 24.76 4.04
C ARG A 163 2.63 25.81 4.65
N GLU A 164 2.21 25.60 5.89
CA GLU A 164 1.37 26.55 6.63
C GLU A 164 2.02 27.92 6.74
N ARG A 165 3.32 27.97 7.05
CA ARG A 165 4.09 29.23 7.11
C ARG A 165 4.12 29.98 5.77
N ARG A 166 3.94 29.28 4.66
CA ARG A 166 3.88 29.85 3.29
C ARG A 166 2.46 30.15 2.82
N GLY A 167 1.44 29.88 3.65
CA GLY A 167 0.02 30.00 3.27
C GLY A 167 -0.46 28.90 2.31
N GLU A 168 0.29 27.80 2.18
CA GLU A 168 -0.08 26.64 1.36
C GLU A 168 -0.97 25.67 2.16
N ARG A 169 -1.78 24.85 1.47
CA ARG A 169 -2.56 23.80 2.11
C ARG A 169 -1.65 22.71 2.68
N LYS A 170 -2.05 22.15 3.83
CA LYS A 170 -1.39 20.96 4.41
C LYS A 170 -1.62 19.75 3.49
N CYS A 171 -0.66 18.83 3.43
CA CYS A 171 -1.02 17.44 3.10
C CYS A 171 -1.59 16.81 4.37
N SER A 172 -2.76 16.21 4.30
CA SER A 172 -3.06 15.11 5.21
C SER A 172 -2.11 13.96 4.87
N ALA A 173 -1.36 13.48 5.87
CA ALA A 173 -0.77 12.16 5.86
C ALA A 173 -1.24 11.47 7.13
N PHE A 174 -1.56 10.19 7.00
CA PHE A 174 -2.01 9.33 8.08
C PHE A 174 -0.86 8.39 8.44
#